data_AF-A0A485AQ17-F1
#
_entry.id   AF-A0A485AQ17-F1
#
_cell.length_a   1.000
_cell.length_b   1.000
_cell.length_c   1.000
_cell.angle_alpha   90.00
_cell.angle_beta   90.00
_cell.angle_gamma   90.00
#
_symmetry.space_group_name_H-M   'P 1'
#
loop_
_entity.id
_entity.type
_entity.pdbx_description
1 polymer ?
#
loop_
_entity_poly.entity_id
_entity_poly.type
_entity_poly.pdbx_seq_one_letter_code
_entity_poly.pdbx_strand_id
1 'polypeptide(L)' 'MVIEGVENYTQISSMLKQGVKYGQGYLFFPPISKERLSSVNICSTNR' A
#
# COMPACT_ATOMS: atom_id res chain seq x y z
N MET A 1 1.04 -8.84 -9.95
CA MET A 1 0.05 -7.77 -10.15
C MET A 1 0.17 -6.80 -8.98
N VAL A 2 0.27 -5.50 -9.26
CA VAL A 2 0.28 -4.43 -8.26
C VAL A 2 -0.94 -3.57 -8.53
N ILE A 3 -1.75 -3.28 -7.50
CA ILE A 3 -2.88 -2.35 -7.63
C ILE A 3 -2.47 -0.97 -7.11
N GLU A 4 -2.79 0.07 -7.87
CA GLU A 4 -2.51 1.46 -7.53
C GLU A 4 -3.80 2.20 -7.11
N GLY A 5 -3.66 3.29 -6.36
CA GLY A 5 -4.80 4.13 -5.96
C GLY A 5 -5.70 3.51 -4.88
N VAL A 6 -5.14 2.70 -3.97
CA VAL A 6 -5.89 2.16 -2.83
C VAL A 6 -6.12 3.26 -1.78
N GLU A 7 -7.38 3.63 -1.60
CA GLU A 7 -7.83 4.73 -0.74
C GLU A 7 -8.74 4.26 0.41
N ASN A 8 -9.29 3.03 0.34
CA ASN A 8 -10.15 2.48 1.39
C ASN A 8 -10.09 0.95 1.54
N TYR A 9 -10.61 0.45 2.67
CA TYR A 9 -10.57 -0.98 3.02
C TYR A 9 -11.45 -1.86 2.11
N THR A 10 -12.46 -1.30 1.44
CA THR A 10 -13.27 -2.05 0.47
C THR A 10 -12.41 -2.48 -0.72
N GLN A 11 -11.53 -1.60 -1.20
CA GLN A 11 -10.57 -1.91 -2.25
C GLN A 11 -9.55 -2.97 -1.79
N ILE A 12 -9.08 -2.91 -0.53
CA ILE A 12 -8.21 -3.94 0.06
C ILE A 12 -8.90 -5.31 0.03
N SER A 13 -10.16 -5.39 0.47
CA SER A 13 -10.93 -6.64 0.49
C SER A 13 -11.07 -7.24 -0.91
N SER A 14 -11.38 -6.41 -1.91
CA SER A 14 -11.45 -6.83 -3.31
C SER A 14 -10.09 -7.28 -3.85
N MET A 15 -9.01 -6.56 -3.53
CA MET A 15 -7.64 -6.88 -3.92
C MET A 15 -7.21 -8.26 -3.38
N LEU A 16 -7.43 -8.49 -2.09
CA LEU A 16 -7.08 -9.75 -1.43
C LEU A 16 -7.88 -10.94 -1.98
N LYS A 17 -9.17 -10.76 -2.27
CA LYS A 17 -10.02 -11.81 -2.88
C LYS A 17 -9.55 -12.22 -4.27
N GLN A 18 -8.92 -11.31 -5.01
CA GLN A 18 -8.32 -11.60 -6.31
C GLN A 18 -6.90 -12.18 -6.22
N GLY A 19 -6.40 -12.46 -5.01
CA GLY A 19 -5.07 -13.00 -4.79
C GLY A 19 -3.94 -11.98 -5.00
N VAL A 20 -4.26 -10.68 -5.03
CA VAL A 20 -3.26 -9.63 -5.19
C VAL A 20 -2.57 -9.37 -3.85
N LYS A 21 -1.24 -9.47 -3.86
CA LYS A 21 -0.40 -9.34 -2.67
C LYS A 21 0.21 -7.95 -2.46
N TYR A 22 0.26 -7.14 -3.52
CA TYR A 22 0.94 -5.85 -3.51
C TYR A 22 0.00 -4.74 -3.96
N GLY A 23 0.00 -3.63 -3.24
CA GLY A 23 -0.74 -2.43 -3.61
C GLY A 23 -0.13 -1.16 -3.05
N GLN A 24 -0.40 -0.04 -3.71
CA GLN A 24 -0.03 1.29 -3.27
C GLN A 24 -1.22 2.23 -3.29
N GLY A 25 -1.19 3.25 -2.42
CA GLY A 25 -2.22 4.27 -2.35
C GLY A 25 -2.20 5.01 -1.02
N TYR A 26 -2.98 6.10 -0.98
CA TYR A 26 -3.05 6.99 0.17
C TYR A 26 -3.49 6.30 1.46
N LEU A 27 -4.19 5.17 1.37
CA LEU A 27 -4.56 4.37 2.53
C LEU A 27 -3.33 3.80 3.27
N PHE A 28 -2.24 3.51 2.54
CA PHE A 28 -1.01 2.98 3.12
C PHE A 28 -0.03 4.10 3.49
N PHE A 29 0.33 4.92 2.52
CA PHE A 29 1.22 6.06 2.71
C PHE A 29 1.03 7.08 1.57
N PRO A 30 0.98 8.39 1.85
CA PRO A 30 1.02 9.42 0.81
C PRO A 30 2.36 9.41 0.06
N PRO A 31 2.47 10.00 -1.14
CA PRO A 31 3.75 10.16 -1.81
C PRO A 31 4.77 10.88 -0.92
N ILE A 32 5.95 10.28 -0.74
CA ILE A 32 7.04 10.85 0.06
C ILE A 32 8.24 11.21 -0.80
N SER A 33 8.92 12.30 -0.42
CA SER A 33 10.22 12.65 -0.99
C SER A 33 11.28 11.63 -0.58
N LYS A 34 12.31 11.48 -1.41
CA LYS A 34 13.43 10.56 -1.16
C LYS A 34 14.11 10.84 0.19
N GLU A 35 14.19 12.11 0.58
CA GLU A 35 14.78 12.57 1.84
C GLU A 35 14.01 12.09 3.07
N ARG A 36 12.69 11.90 2.95
CA ARG A 36 11.84 11.41 4.04
C ARG A 36 11.79 9.89 4.12
N LEU A 37 12.16 9.19 3.05
CA LEU A 37 12.05 7.74 2.97
C LEU A 37 12.85 7.03 4.08
N SER A 38 14.02 7.56 4.46
CA SER A 38 14.87 7.00 5.53
C SER A 38 14.27 7.13 6.93
N SER A 39 13.30 8.02 7.11
CA SER A 39 12.72 8.35 8.42
C SER A 39 11.29 7.82 8.58
N VAL A 40 10.74 7.17 7.56
CA VAL A 40 9.37 6.62 7.57
C VAL A 40 9.41 5.17 8.02
N ASN A 41 8.57 4.82 8.99
CA ASN A 41 8.39 3.45 9.43
C ASN A 41 7.46 2.73 8.45
N ILE A 42 8.05 2.12 7.41
CA ILE A 42 7.30 1.37 6.39
C ILE A 42 6.82 0.07 7.04
N CYS A 43 5.52 -0.02 7.31
CA CYS A 43 4.93 -1.23 7.86
C CYS A 43 4.89 -2.30 6.77
N SER A 44 5.92 -3.14 6.71
CA SER A 44 5.95 -4.31 5.82
C SER A 44 5.30 -5.50 6.51
N THR A 45 4.07 -5.82 6.14
CA THR A 45 3.44 -7.08 6.56
C THR A 45 4.07 -8.22 5.77
N ASN A 46 5.08 -8.86 6.36
CA ASN A 46 5.57 -10.15 5.89
C ASN A 46 4.55 -11.24 6.28
N ARG A 47 3.87 -11.82 5.29
CA ARG A 47 3.31 -13.16 5.37
C ARG A 47 3.78 -13.98 4.18
#